data_AF-A0A7C3Q943-F1
#
_entry.id   AF-A0A7C3Q943-F1
#
_cell.length_a   1.000
_cell.length_b   1.000
_cell.length_c   1.000
_cell.angle_alpha   90.00
_cell.angle_beta   90.00
_cell.angle_gamma   90.00
#
_symmetry.space_group_name_H-M   'P 1'
#
loop_
_entity.id
_entity.type
_entity.pdbx_description
1 polymer ?
#
loop_
_entity_poly.entity_id
_entity_poly.type
_entity_poly.pdbx_seq_one_letter_code
_entity_poly.pdbx_strand_id
1 'polypeptide(L)'
;MTIRNRLKLIGLVPITLLIILSSYFFITSYLNFEKANALKTVLTNNAKLSTVLTEVGKERGLTAMYIGSEQQAFYDSLKQQRINTDNTLNATKSSLQIQDTSYIPLLLNLLGEENSINTKLYQQFLGNIKKLPTIRKEVDSGHANFKKVFFDGYVKTLSTPILDNLLQINNFALNTEISSLVSTLSQLYTAKENTGLERGFVAYYMTKKASMAFDEIALWDEYKTKANVFDVNQVTNLQLRQQLTQLYTNPSNADMLTELAETSSAIQTDVDNGDYAEESMDWFALQTQKISLLSKAELVVSNALWKKSDIYLQKQLLLLAIAAAIWLLSFILAYLGFTTTRDITRNIQELEDVLNKAVEEMKNSDQYLSSDTAGIENIELDTHEGTKEAYKFLETLVETAKDDKLTALQANEAKSLFLANMSHEIRTPLNGIVGFTEILRSTDLTAEQDEFLAIIDKSSENLLSIINNILDLSKIESNKIEIENVVFDAEEEFESAVETYAVGAAEKNIDLNYYMDPTIATKLKGDPTKIKEIIINLLSNAIKFTSYGGEINLTIKKTHEEGDLNPKITFSVQDNGIGMTKDQQSRIFEAFSQADVSVTR
;
A
#
# COMPACT_ATOMS: atom_id res chain seq x y z
N MET A 1 -34.25 -11.19 2.52
CA MET A 1 -33.11 -10.26 2.66
C MET A 1 -32.34 -10.27 1.36
N THR A 2 -32.31 -9.14 0.67
CA THR A 2 -31.68 -8.94 -0.63
C THR A 2 -30.18 -9.25 -0.61
N ILE A 3 -29.63 -9.69 -1.74
CA ILE A 3 -28.19 -9.92 -1.95
C ILE A 3 -27.39 -8.64 -1.62
N ARG A 4 -27.89 -7.46 -2.00
CA ARG A 4 -27.28 -6.15 -1.67
C ARG A 4 -27.15 -5.93 -0.16
N ASN A 5 -28.19 -6.25 0.62
CA ASN A 5 -28.15 -6.09 2.07
C ASN A 5 -27.24 -7.13 2.74
N ARG A 6 -27.16 -8.35 2.20
CA ARG A 6 -26.22 -9.38 2.68
C ARG A 6 -24.77 -8.99 2.39
N LEU A 7 -24.47 -8.47 1.20
CA LEU A 7 -23.14 -7.97 0.82
C LEU A 7 -22.69 -6.84 1.75
N LYS A 8 -23.57 -5.89 2.06
CA LYS A 8 -23.28 -4.82 3.04
C LYS A 8 -23.03 -5.38 4.44
N LEU A 9 -23.84 -6.33 4.91
CA LEU A 9 -23.66 -6.91 6.25
C LEU A 9 -22.37 -7.75 6.36
N ILE A 10 -22.11 -8.63 5.40
CA ILE A 10 -20.93 -9.51 5.38
C ILE A 10 -19.66 -8.70 5.15
N GLY A 11 -19.70 -7.65 4.32
CA GLY A 11 -18.56 -6.79 4.07
C GLY A 11 -18.26 -5.84 5.23
N LEU A 12 -19.28 -5.20 5.81
CA LEU A 12 -19.08 -4.02 6.66
C LEU A 12 -19.04 -4.35 8.16
N VAL A 13 -19.79 -5.36 8.63
CA VAL A 13 -19.84 -5.71 10.06
C VAL A 13 -18.55 -6.36 10.57
N PRO A 14 -17.96 -7.37 9.92
CA PRO A 14 -16.69 -7.94 10.38
C PRO A 14 -15.55 -6.92 10.35
N ILE A 15 -15.53 -6.04 9.35
CA ILE A 15 -14.49 -5.03 9.22
C ILE A 15 -14.62 -3.93 10.28
N THR A 16 -15.84 -3.47 10.57
CA THR A 16 -16.05 -2.50 11.66
C THR A 16 -15.66 -3.08 13.01
N LEU A 17 -15.99 -4.35 13.28
CA LEU A 17 -15.50 -5.06 14.48
C LEU A 17 -13.97 -5.14 14.50
N LEU A 18 -13.34 -5.44 13.36
CA LEU A 18 -11.87 -5.48 13.24
C LEU A 18 -11.24 -4.11 13.50
N ILE A 19 -11.83 -3.02 13.01
CA ILE A 19 -11.35 -1.65 13.28
C ILE A 19 -11.48 -1.32 14.76
N ILE A 20 -12.61 -1.63 15.40
CA ILE A 20 -12.80 -1.37 16.84
C ILE A 20 -11.78 -2.15 17.66
N LEU A 21 -11.61 -3.44 17.38
CA LEU A 21 -10.69 -4.31 18.10
C LEU A 21 -9.23 -3.88 17.89
N SER A 22 -8.83 -3.61 16.65
CA SER A 22 -7.47 -3.16 16.33
C SER A 22 -7.17 -1.78 16.91
N SER A 23 -8.16 -0.87 16.94
CA SER A 23 -8.03 0.45 17.59
C SER A 23 -7.81 0.30 19.09
N TYR A 24 -8.57 -0.59 19.75
CA TYR A 24 -8.39 -0.88 21.18
C TYR A 24 -6.98 -1.42 21.48
N PHE A 25 -6.50 -2.38 20.70
CA PHE A 25 -5.15 -2.93 20.87
C PHE A 25 -4.08 -1.87 20.60
N PHE A 26 -4.23 -1.05 19.55
CA PHE A 26 -3.31 0.03 19.24
C PHE A 26 -3.20 1.03 20.41
N ILE A 27 -4.34 1.49 20.94
CA ILE A 27 -4.37 2.42 22.08
C ILE A 27 -3.71 1.79 23.31
N THR A 28 -4.06 0.55 23.64
CA THR A 28 -3.50 -0.14 24.82
C THR A 28 -1.98 -0.34 24.68
N SER A 29 -1.51 -0.76 23.50
CA SER A 29 -0.08 -0.89 23.21
C SER A 29 0.65 0.45 23.28
N TYR A 30 0.04 1.52 22.79
CA TYR A 30 0.59 2.87 22.86
C TYR A 30 0.73 3.36 24.30
N LEU A 31 -0.31 3.20 25.13
CA LEU A 31 -0.27 3.58 26.55
C LEU A 31 0.82 2.83 27.32
N ASN A 32 0.97 1.51 27.08
CA ASN A 32 2.02 0.72 27.71
C ASN A 32 3.43 1.13 27.25
N PHE A 33 3.58 1.47 25.97
CA PHE A 33 4.83 2.03 25.44
C PHE A 33 5.19 3.37 26.08
N GLU A 34 4.23 4.29 26.18
CA GLU A 34 4.42 5.59 26.83
C GLU A 34 4.81 5.44 28.30
N LYS A 35 4.11 4.59 29.07
CA LYS A 35 4.44 4.32 30.48
C LYS A 35 5.86 3.74 30.62
N ALA A 36 6.28 2.84 29.72
CA ALA A 36 7.63 2.29 29.72
C ALA A 36 8.71 3.32 29.36
N ASN A 37 8.42 4.19 28.39
CA ASN A 37 9.32 5.26 27.99
C ASN A 37 9.49 6.31 29.10
N ALA A 38 8.38 6.68 29.76
CA ALA A 38 8.37 7.57 30.90
C ALA A 38 9.19 7.02 32.09
N LEU A 39 9.10 5.71 32.39
CA LEU A 39 9.94 5.10 33.41
C LEU A 39 11.44 5.27 33.12
N LYS A 40 11.87 5.11 31.86
CA LYS A 40 13.28 5.30 31.45
C LYS A 40 13.76 6.73 31.69
N THR A 41 12.92 7.72 31.39
CA THR A 41 13.18 9.14 31.69
C THR A 41 13.31 9.38 33.19
N VAL A 42 12.38 8.84 33.99
CA VAL A 42 12.42 8.96 35.46
C VAL A 42 13.67 8.29 36.03
N LEU A 43 14.06 7.09 35.59
CA LEU A 43 15.30 6.44 36.05
C LEU A 43 16.55 7.27 35.74
N THR A 44 16.58 7.91 34.57
CA THR A 44 17.70 8.77 34.15
C THR A 44 17.79 10.03 35.03
N ASN A 45 16.66 10.63 35.37
CA ASN A 45 16.60 11.76 36.30
C ASN A 45 16.94 11.32 37.73
N ASN A 46 16.45 10.16 38.16
CA ASN A 46 16.68 9.61 39.49
C ASN A 46 18.16 9.37 39.77
N ALA A 47 18.92 8.85 38.80
CA ALA A 47 20.36 8.68 38.96
C ALA A 47 21.07 9.98 39.37
N LYS A 48 20.64 11.13 38.82
CA LYS A 48 21.19 12.46 39.12
C LYS A 48 20.66 13.01 40.43
N LEU A 49 19.34 12.96 40.63
CA LEU A 49 18.69 13.44 41.85
C LEU A 49 19.15 12.67 43.09
N SER A 50 19.44 11.39 42.94
CA SER A 50 19.96 10.54 43.99
C SER A 50 21.35 10.99 44.45
N THR A 51 22.21 11.42 43.52
CA THR A 51 23.51 12.04 43.86
C THR A 51 23.32 13.39 44.55
N VAL A 52 22.40 14.23 44.06
CA VAL A 52 22.06 15.51 44.71
C VAL A 52 21.60 15.29 46.15
N LEU A 53 20.74 14.29 46.40
CA LEU A 53 20.26 13.95 47.74
C LEU A 53 21.42 13.61 48.69
N THR A 54 22.39 12.82 48.21
CA THR A 54 23.59 12.46 48.99
C THR A 54 24.43 13.70 49.34
N GLU A 55 24.70 14.58 48.38
CA GLU A 55 25.52 15.79 48.60
C GLU A 55 24.81 16.80 49.51
N VAL A 56 23.52 17.05 49.28
CA VAL A 56 22.68 17.92 50.14
C VAL A 56 22.59 17.33 51.55
N GLY A 57 22.41 16.02 51.70
CA GLY A 57 22.38 15.35 52.99
C GLY A 57 23.72 15.43 53.73
N LYS A 58 24.84 15.47 53.02
CA LYS A 58 26.18 15.66 53.60
C LYS A 58 26.42 17.10 54.02
N GLU A 59 26.03 18.07 53.20
CA GLU A 59 26.05 19.49 53.59
C GLU A 59 25.16 19.77 54.80
N ARG A 60 23.96 19.18 54.85
CA ARG A 60 23.05 19.26 56.01
C ARG A 60 23.73 18.75 57.28
N GLY A 61 24.37 17.58 57.23
CA GLY A 61 25.03 17.00 58.40
C GLY A 61 26.24 17.83 58.87
N LEU A 62 27.07 18.32 57.96
CA LEU A 62 28.18 19.21 58.33
C LEU A 62 27.69 20.57 58.85
N THR A 63 26.57 21.08 58.33
CA THR A 63 25.90 22.26 58.86
C THR A 63 25.42 22.02 60.29
N ALA A 64 24.89 20.84 60.57
CA ALA A 64 24.45 20.45 61.90
C ALA A 64 25.62 20.45 62.89
N MET A 65 26.76 19.85 62.54
CA MET A 65 27.98 19.88 63.37
C MET A 65 28.57 21.29 63.52
N TYR A 66 28.54 22.11 62.46
CA TYR A 66 28.99 23.51 62.51
C TYR A 66 28.14 24.34 63.50
N ILE A 67 26.81 24.18 63.49
CA ILE A 67 25.92 24.85 64.46
C ILE A 67 26.11 24.27 65.86
N GLY A 68 26.27 22.95 65.98
CA GLY A 68 26.50 22.26 67.26
C GLY A 68 27.78 22.70 67.95
N SER A 69 28.85 22.97 67.18
CA SER A 69 30.12 23.50 67.69
C SER A 69 30.11 25.00 68.00
N GLU A 70 28.92 25.61 68.04
CA GLU A 70 28.75 27.07 68.19
C GLU A 70 29.51 27.86 67.12
N GLN A 71 29.60 27.29 65.92
CA GLN A 71 30.27 27.87 64.75
C GLN A 71 31.80 28.00 64.90
N GLN A 72 32.40 27.25 65.82
CA GLN A 72 33.84 27.30 66.10
C GLN A 72 34.65 26.23 65.35
N ALA A 73 34.02 25.13 64.91
CA ALA A 73 34.68 24.02 64.23
C ALA A 73 33.91 23.56 62.98
N PHE A 74 34.56 22.84 62.06
CA PHE A 74 33.99 22.26 60.82
C PHE A 74 33.70 23.23 59.66
N TYR A 75 34.04 24.52 59.79
CA TYR A 75 33.79 25.51 58.72
C TYR A 75 34.46 25.15 57.39
N ASP A 76 35.74 24.74 57.40
CA ASP A 76 36.47 24.39 56.18
C ASP A 76 35.86 23.17 55.47
N SER A 77 35.52 22.13 56.23
CA SER A 77 34.84 20.94 55.71
C SER A 77 33.47 21.29 55.12
N LEU A 78 32.69 22.16 55.80
CA LEU A 78 31.40 22.64 55.32
C LEU A 78 31.56 23.47 54.04
N LYS A 79 32.55 24.36 53.98
CA LYS A 79 32.83 25.19 52.80
C LYS A 79 33.20 24.34 51.59
N GLN A 80 34.06 23.33 51.76
CA GLN A 80 34.38 22.39 50.68
C GLN A 80 33.14 21.59 50.24
N GLN A 81 32.33 21.12 51.19
CA GLN A 81 31.11 20.41 50.85
C GLN A 81 30.10 21.28 50.08
N ARG A 82 29.95 22.57 50.44
CA ARG A 82 29.09 23.51 49.72
C ARG A 82 29.49 23.66 48.24
N ILE A 83 30.79 23.67 47.94
CA ILE A 83 31.31 23.68 46.56
C ILE A 83 30.89 22.40 45.82
N ASN A 84 31.04 21.24 46.45
CA ASN A 84 30.64 19.96 45.86
C ASN A 84 29.12 19.89 45.61
N THR A 85 28.31 20.37 46.56
CA THR A 85 26.85 20.47 46.41
C THR A 85 26.48 21.39 45.25
N ASP A 86 27.12 22.56 45.14
CA ASP A 86 26.83 23.52 44.07
C ASP A 86 27.19 22.97 42.69
N ASN A 87 28.34 22.31 42.57
CA ASN A 87 28.76 21.65 41.33
C ASN A 87 27.75 20.57 40.91
N THR A 88 27.31 19.73 41.85
CA THR A 88 26.35 18.66 41.60
C THR A 88 24.96 19.21 41.24
N LEU A 89 24.50 20.25 41.93
CA LEU A 89 23.24 20.93 41.64
C LEU A 89 23.24 21.57 40.25
N ASN A 90 24.31 22.26 39.88
CA ASN A 90 24.45 22.91 38.57
C ASN A 90 24.46 21.87 37.44
N ALA A 91 25.23 20.78 37.59
CA ALA A 91 25.28 19.68 36.63
C ALA A 91 23.93 18.96 36.48
N THR A 92 23.18 18.82 37.57
CA THR A 92 21.84 18.22 37.54
C THR A 92 20.85 19.15 36.84
N LYS A 93 20.86 20.44 37.18
CA LYS A 93 19.96 21.44 36.58
C LYS A 93 20.07 21.51 35.06
N SER A 94 21.28 21.41 34.50
CA SER A 94 21.50 21.45 33.05
C SER A 94 21.11 20.16 32.33
N SER A 95 20.93 19.05 33.05
CA SER A 95 20.77 17.72 32.45
C SER A 95 19.45 17.02 32.80
N LEU A 96 18.61 17.60 33.67
CA LEU A 96 17.29 17.05 33.96
C LEU A 96 16.37 17.14 32.74
N GLN A 97 15.69 16.04 32.45
CA GLN A 97 14.67 15.97 31.40
C GLN A 97 13.31 16.29 32.03
N ILE A 98 12.82 17.52 31.80
CA ILE A 98 11.63 18.07 32.48
C ILE A 98 10.46 18.27 31.49
N GLN A 99 10.73 18.18 30.19
CA GLN A 99 9.71 18.28 29.17
C GLN A 99 8.92 16.97 29.06
N ASP A 100 7.65 17.11 28.70
CA ASP A 100 6.81 15.97 28.36
C ASP A 100 7.41 15.25 27.16
N THR A 101 7.77 13.98 27.33
CA THR A 101 8.38 13.14 26.30
C THR A 101 7.35 12.32 25.53
N SER A 102 6.05 12.56 25.77
CA SER A 102 4.99 11.80 25.11
C SER A 102 4.87 12.13 23.63
N TYR A 103 4.77 11.10 22.81
CA TYR A 103 4.73 11.23 21.35
C TYR A 103 3.39 11.80 20.84
N ILE A 104 2.28 11.46 21.50
CA ILE A 104 0.92 11.89 21.14
C ILE A 104 0.18 12.38 22.41
N PRO A 105 0.49 13.58 22.91
CA PRO A 105 -0.12 14.12 24.13
C PRO A 105 -1.65 14.28 24.04
N LEU A 106 -2.16 14.54 22.83
CA LEU A 106 -3.59 14.70 22.58
C LEU A 106 -4.38 13.41 22.83
N LEU A 107 -3.79 12.25 22.54
CA LEU A 107 -4.43 10.95 22.75
C LEU A 107 -4.53 10.63 24.24
N LEU A 108 -3.49 10.94 25.03
CA LEU A 108 -3.51 10.77 26.49
C LEU A 108 -4.61 11.63 27.13
N ASN A 109 -4.68 12.90 26.73
CA ASN A 109 -5.70 13.83 27.23
C ASN A 109 -7.13 13.39 26.85
N LEU A 110 -7.33 12.90 25.62
CA LEU A 110 -8.62 12.38 25.17
C LEU A 110 -9.10 11.15 25.98
N LEU A 111 -8.16 10.32 26.42
CA LEU A 111 -8.42 9.12 27.21
C LEU A 111 -8.54 9.40 28.72
N GLY A 112 -8.31 10.64 29.17
CA GLY A 112 -8.31 11.00 30.58
C GLY A 112 -7.15 10.40 31.39
N GLU A 113 -6.12 9.89 30.72
CA GLU A 113 -4.89 9.43 31.39
C GLU A 113 -3.99 10.64 31.64
N GLU A 114 -3.61 10.88 32.90
CA GLU A 114 -2.61 11.90 33.24
C GLU A 114 -1.23 11.54 32.66
N ASN A 115 -0.42 12.57 32.41
CA ASN A 115 0.98 12.37 32.03
C ASN A 115 1.67 11.47 33.04
N SER A 116 2.33 10.42 32.56
CA SER A 116 2.99 9.43 33.41
C SER A 116 4.14 10.02 34.25
N ILE A 117 4.65 11.20 33.86
CA ILE A 117 5.68 11.95 34.60
C ILE A 117 5.04 13.18 35.26
N ASN A 118 5.20 13.32 36.57
CA ASN A 118 4.74 14.51 37.29
C ASN A 118 5.77 15.64 37.18
N THR A 119 5.64 16.45 36.13
CA THR A 119 6.53 17.58 35.85
C THR A 119 6.52 18.66 36.94
N LYS A 120 5.43 18.77 37.72
CA LYS A 120 5.31 19.75 38.81
C LYS A 120 6.32 19.48 39.93
N LEU A 121 6.62 18.21 40.22
CA LEU A 121 7.61 17.85 41.25
C LEU A 121 9.03 18.31 40.88
N TYR A 122 9.41 18.20 39.60
CA TYR A 122 10.70 18.71 39.13
C TYR A 122 10.76 20.24 39.19
N GLN A 123 9.66 20.93 38.84
CA GLN A 123 9.57 22.39 38.96
C GLN A 123 9.65 22.85 40.42
N GLN A 124 9.01 22.15 41.35
CA GLN A 124 9.08 22.43 42.78
C GLN A 124 10.52 22.27 43.30
N PHE A 125 11.21 21.18 42.92
CA PHE A 125 12.62 21.00 43.22
C PHE A 125 13.47 22.16 42.71
N LEU A 126 13.35 22.52 41.42
CA LEU A 126 14.11 23.62 40.81
C LEU A 126 13.81 24.99 41.43
N GLY A 127 12.58 25.21 41.91
CA GLY A 127 12.20 26.41 42.65
C GLY A 127 12.85 26.45 44.04
N ASN A 128 12.85 25.33 44.74
CA ASN A 128 13.34 25.24 46.11
C ASN A 128 14.86 25.31 46.23
N ILE A 129 15.63 24.75 45.27
CA ILE A 129 17.10 24.87 45.29
C ILE A 129 17.58 26.32 45.25
N LYS A 130 16.77 27.26 44.72
CA LYS A 130 17.08 28.71 44.72
C LYS A 130 17.10 29.31 46.13
N LYS A 131 16.53 28.62 47.13
CA LYS A 131 16.50 29.05 48.54
C LYS A 131 17.77 28.64 49.31
N LEU A 132 18.60 27.75 48.75
CA LEU A 132 19.83 27.26 49.40
C LEU A 132 20.81 28.38 49.81
N PRO A 133 21.06 29.43 48.99
CA PRO A 133 21.89 30.56 49.42
C PRO A 133 21.33 31.30 50.64
N THR A 134 20.01 31.40 50.76
CA THR A 134 19.35 32.04 51.92
C THR A 134 19.53 31.20 53.18
N ILE A 135 19.38 29.88 53.07
CA ILE A 135 19.63 28.94 54.17
C ILE A 135 21.09 29.07 54.65
N ARG A 136 22.05 29.09 53.73
CA ARG A 136 23.48 29.25 54.06
C ARG A 136 23.77 30.59 54.74
N LYS A 137 23.14 31.69 54.30
CA LYS A 137 23.26 33.00 54.96
C LYS A 137 22.74 32.98 56.39
N GLU A 138 21.65 32.26 56.65
CA GLU A 138 21.12 32.09 58.01
C GLU A 138 22.11 31.30 58.88
N VAL A 139 22.69 30.21 58.35
CA VAL A 139 23.74 29.43 59.03
C VAL A 139 24.93 30.32 59.40
N ASP A 140 25.41 31.13 58.47
CA ASP A 140 26.63 31.93 58.63
C ASP A 140 26.41 33.22 59.47
N SER A 141 25.19 33.46 59.97
CA SER A 141 24.80 34.69 60.70
C SER A 141 25.13 34.71 62.20
N GLY A 142 25.72 33.65 62.75
CA GLY A 142 26.06 33.56 64.18
C GLY A 142 24.93 33.11 65.11
N HIS A 143 23.66 33.15 64.68
CA HIS A 143 22.49 32.88 65.54
C HIS A 143 21.55 31.82 64.94
N ALA A 144 22.10 30.89 64.16
CA ALA A 144 21.32 29.89 63.45
C ALA A 144 20.63 28.92 64.43
N ASN A 145 19.30 28.80 64.34
CA ASN A 145 18.55 27.78 65.08
C ASN A 145 18.66 26.43 64.37
N PHE A 146 19.23 25.42 65.06
CA PHE A 146 19.41 24.08 64.51
C PHE A 146 18.12 23.48 63.95
N LYS A 147 17.04 23.43 64.74
CA LYS A 147 15.77 22.80 64.32
C LYS A 147 15.22 23.46 63.06
N LYS A 148 15.23 24.81 63.00
CA LYS A 148 14.77 25.56 61.83
C LYS A 148 15.63 25.28 60.59
N VAL A 149 16.96 25.36 60.71
CA VAL A 149 17.87 25.12 59.57
C VAL A 149 17.79 23.68 59.10
N PHE A 150 17.84 22.73 60.03
CA PHE A 150 17.83 21.30 59.74
C PHE A 150 16.50 20.88 59.12
N PHE A 151 15.38 21.10 59.83
CA PHE A 151 14.07 20.62 59.40
C PHE A 151 13.42 21.49 58.31
N ASP A 152 13.30 22.80 58.51
CA ASP A 152 12.62 23.65 57.52
C ASP A 152 13.53 23.98 56.33
N GLY A 153 14.80 24.26 56.61
CA GLY A 153 15.81 24.62 55.61
C GLY A 153 16.20 23.43 54.74
N TYR A 154 16.83 22.41 55.29
CA TYR A 154 17.32 21.29 54.48
C TYR A 154 16.25 20.22 54.22
N VAL A 155 15.59 19.69 55.26
CA VAL A 155 14.67 18.55 55.09
C VAL A 155 13.46 18.92 54.25
N LYS A 156 12.62 19.86 54.73
CA LYS A 156 11.36 20.22 54.09
C LYS A 156 11.54 20.94 52.76
N THR A 157 12.51 21.85 52.66
CA THR A 157 12.70 22.64 51.43
C THR A 157 13.49 21.87 50.37
N LEU A 158 14.50 21.07 50.74
CA LEU A 158 15.40 20.44 49.77
C LEU A 158 15.22 18.92 49.70
N SER A 159 15.47 18.18 50.79
CA SER A 159 15.51 16.71 50.78
C SER A 159 14.16 16.07 50.46
N THR A 160 13.06 16.54 51.06
CA THR A 160 11.71 15.97 50.83
C THR A 160 11.30 16.09 49.36
N PRO A 161 11.37 17.27 48.69
CA PRO A 161 11.08 17.36 47.26
C PRO A 161 11.99 16.50 46.38
N ILE A 162 13.27 16.32 46.74
CA ILE A 162 14.17 15.43 46.00
C ILE A 162 13.71 13.98 46.15
N LEU A 163 13.40 13.55 47.38
CA LEU A 163 12.90 12.21 47.67
C LEU A 163 11.54 11.95 46.98
N ASP A 164 10.62 12.92 46.99
CA ASP A 164 9.34 12.83 46.29
C ASP A 164 9.54 12.63 44.78
N ASN A 165 10.52 13.32 44.19
CA ASN A 165 10.89 13.09 42.79
C ASN A 165 11.44 11.67 42.57
N LEU A 166 12.31 11.18 43.46
CA LEU A 166 12.85 9.82 43.36
C LEU A 166 11.75 8.77 43.44
N LEU A 167 10.78 8.96 44.34
CA LEU A 167 9.67 8.03 44.59
C LEU A 167 8.57 8.06 43.51
N GLN A 168 8.64 8.96 42.52
CA GLN A 168 7.77 8.92 41.34
C GLN A 168 7.83 7.57 40.62
N ILE A 169 8.93 6.81 40.76
CA ILE A 169 9.07 5.46 40.20
C ILE A 169 7.94 4.51 40.65
N ASN A 170 7.32 4.74 41.81
CA ASN A 170 6.22 3.92 42.32
C ASN A 170 4.95 4.01 41.46
N ASN A 171 4.82 5.03 40.61
CA ASN A 171 3.68 5.19 39.71
C ASN A 171 3.76 4.26 38.48
N PHE A 172 4.87 3.55 38.30
CA PHE A 172 5.14 2.71 37.12
C PHE A 172 4.96 1.21 37.42
N ALA A 173 3.71 0.77 37.47
CA ALA A 173 3.36 -0.65 37.64
C ALA A 173 3.28 -1.39 36.29
N LEU A 174 4.43 -1.63 35.64
CA LEU A 174 4.47 -2.22 34.29
C LEU A 174 4.28 -3.75 34.28
N ASN A 175 4.88 -4.45 35.24
CA ASN A 175 4.72 -5.89 35.50
C ASN A 175 5.25 -6.24 36.90
N THR A 176 4.99 -7.46 37.38
CA THR A 176 5.38 -7.91 38.73
C THR A 176 6.88 -7.79 39.01
N GLU A 177 7.75 -8.08 38.04
CA GLU A 177 9.20 -8.02 38.23
C GLU A 177 9.69 -6.58 38.35
N ILE A 178 9.22 -5.69 37.47
CA ILE A 178 9.51 -4.25 37.50
C ILE A 178 8.98 -3.63 38.79
N SER A 179 7.74 -3.96 39.19
CA SER A 179 7.16 -3.47 40.45
C SER A 179 7.96 -3.91 41.68
N SER A 180 8.48 -5.14 41.69
CA SER A 180 9.36 -5.59 42.77
C SER A 180 10.66 -4.81 42.82
N LEU A 181 11.30 -4.55 41.67
CA LEU A 181 12.54 -3.77 41.59
C LEU A 181 12.33 -2.31 41.99
N VAL A 182 11.21 -1.71 41.56
CA VAL A 182 10.77 -0.37 41.95
C VAL A 182 10.59 -0.28 43.46
N SER A 183 9.90 -1.25 44.08
CA SER A 183 9.73 -1.31 45.53
C SER A 183 11.06 -1.39 46.27
N THR A 184 11.97 -2.27 45.82
CA THR A 184 13.32 -2.38 46.39
C THR A 184 14.11 -1.08 46.25
N LEU A 185 14.04 -0.41 45.10
CA LEU A 185 14.74 0.85 44.86
C LEU A 185 14.16 2.00 45.72
N SER A 186 12.84 2.06 45.89
CA SER A 186 12.16 2.99 46.78
C SER A 186 12.53 2.80 48.25
N GLN A 187 12.67 1.55 48.71
CA GLN A 187 13.18 1.23 50.04
C GLN A 187 14.62 1.72 50.22
N LEU A 188 15.49 1.54 49.21
CA LEU A 188 16.87 2.03 49.24
C LEU A 188 16.96 3.56 49.29
N TYR A 189 16.13 4.29 48.52
CA TYR A 189 16.05 5.75 48.62
C TYR A 189 15.63 6.22 50.01
N THR A 190 14.60 5.56 50.57
CA THR A 190 14.09 5.87 51.91
C THR A 190 15.15 5.58 52.97
N ALA A 191 15.79 4.41 52.90
CA ALA A 191 16.87 4.01 53.80
C ALA A 191 18.03 5.01 53.76
N LYS A 192 18.44 5.43 52.56
CA LYS A 192 19.55 6.36 52.36
C LYS A 192 19.26 7.75 52.93
N GLU A 193 18.08 8.31 52.67
CA GLU A 193 17.72 9.62 53.21
C GLU A 193 17.63 9.59 54.74
N ASN A 194 17.00 8.55 55.31
CA ASN A 194 16.87 8.43 56.76
C ASN A 194 18.20 8.15 57.46
N THR A 195 19.11 7.40 56.83
CA THR A 195 20.51 7.28 57.28
C THR A 195 21.20 8.65 57.29
N GLY A 196 20.95 9.48 56.29
CA GLY A 196 21.45 10.85 56.24
C GLY A 196 20.80 11.79 57.26
N LEU A 197 19.55 11.57 57.64
CA LEU A 197 18.86 12.32 58.70
C LEU A 197 19.43 11.94 60.06
N GLU A 198 19.55 10.64 60.31
CA GLU A 198 20.18 10.06 61.51
C GLU A 198 21.59 10.62 61.71
N ARG A 199 22.43 10.56 60.66
CA ARG A 199 23.79 11.10 60.67
C ARG A 199 23.85 12.54 61.17
N GLY A 200 23.07 13.43 60.55
CA GLY A 200 23.14 14.86 60.85
C GLY A 200 22.47 15.24 62.18
N PHE A 201 21.36 14.58 62.52
CA PHE A 201 20.61 14.85 63.74
C PHE A 201 21.41 14.44 64.98
N VAL A 202 21.93 13.21 65.01
CA VAL A 202 22.72 12.70 66.13
C VAL A 202 24.06 13.43 66.24
N ALA A 203 24.73 13.70 65.11
CA ALA A 203 26.01 14.43 65.11
C ALA A 203 25.89 15.84 65.71
N TYR A 204 24.74 16.52 65.57
CA TYR A 204 24.48 17.80 66.22
C TYR A 204 24.53 17.69 67.75
N TYR A 205 23.76 16.76 68.33
CA TYR A 205 23.71 16.59 69.79
C TYR A 205 25.05 16.14 70.36
N MET A 206 25.75 15.25 69.67
CA MET A 206 27.12 14.83 70.04
C MET A 206 28.08 16.01 70.04
N THR A 207 28.06 16.82 68.98
CA THR A 207 28.95 18.00 68.87
C THR A 207 28.61 19.06 69.92
N LYS A 208 27.31 19.27 70.17
CA LYS A 208 26.82 20.24 71.15
C LYS A 208 27.02 19.77 72.60
N LYS A 209 27.27 18.47 72.81
CA LYS A 209 27.28 17.81 74.13
C LYS A 209 26.01 18.11 74.93
N ALA A 210 24.87 17.90 74.28
CA ALA A 210 23.56 18.16 74.85
C ALA A 210 22.73 16.87 74.93
N SER A 211 21.94 16.74 75.99
CA SER A 211 20.96 15.66 76.11
C SER A 211 19.82 15.83 75.10
N MET A 212 19.22 14.72 74.70
CA MET A 212 18.04 14.71 73.84
C MET A 212 16.76 14.63 74.69
N ALA A 213 15.75 15.39 74.30
CA ALA A 213 14.41 15.24 74.87
C ALA A 213 13.72 13.95 74.37
N PHE A 214 12.66 13.53 75.06
CA PHE A 214 11.93 12.31 74.72
C PHE A 214 11.41 12.29 73.27
N ASP A 215 10.90 13.42 72.78
CA ASP A 215 10.45 13.57 71.38
C ASP A 215 11.59 13.49 70.37
N GLU A 216 12.79 13.93 70.76
CA GLU A 216 14.00 13.87 69.93
C GLU A 216 14.56 12.45 69.85
N ILE A 217 14.52 11.69 70.95
CA ILE A 217 14.87 10.27 70.99
C ILE A 217 13.87 9.46 70.15
N ALA A 218 12.57 9.73 70.27
CA ALA A 218 11.55 9.09 69.45
C ALA A 218 11.73 9.39 67.96
N LEU A 219 12.12 10.62 67.61
CA LEU A 219 12.42 11.00 66.23
C LEU A 219 13.67 10.27 65.70
N TRP A 220 14.69 10.09 66.53
CA TRP A 220 15.86 9.29 66.16
C TRP A 220 15.45 7.83 65.91
N ASP A 221 14.62 7.22 66.75
CA ASP A 221 14.12 5.86 66.54
C ASP A 221 13.32 5.72 65.23
N GLU A 222 12.54 6.74 64.86
CA GLU A 222 11.86 6.81 63.56
C GLU A 222 12.86 6.78 62.39
N TYR A 223 13.92 7.61 62.46
CA TYR A 223 14.97 7.62 61.45
C TYR A 223 15.71 6.30 61.37
N LYS A 224 16.06 5.70 62.51
CA LYS A 224 16.73 4.40 62.58
C LYS A 224 15.86 3.30 61.97
N THR A 225 14.57 3.29 62.28
CA THR A 225 13.62 2.32 61.71
C THR A 225 13.55 2.45 60.18
N LYS A 226 13.38 3.67 59.66
CA LYS A 226 13.32 3.92 58.21
C LYS A 226 14.66 3.71 57.52
N ALA A 227 15.79 3.94 58.19
CA ALA A 227 17.13 3.69 57.70
C ALA A 227 17.42 2.19 57.49
N ASN A 228 16.66 1.32 58.17
CA ASN A 228 16.81 -0.14 58.13
C ASN A 228 15.63 -0.83 57.41
N VAL A 229 14.80 -0.08 56.68
CA VAL A 229 13.63 -0.63 55.95
C VAL A 229 14.00 -1.59 54.82
N PHE A 230 15.22 -1.49 54.29
CA PHE A 230 15.69 -2.33 53.20
C PHE A 230 16.28 -3.64 53.75
N ASP A 231 15.66 -4.77 53.37
CA ASP A 231 16.11 -6.12 53.70
C ASP A 231 16.47 -6.90 52.44
N VAL A 232 17.74 -7.30 52.33
CA VAL A 232 18.28 -8.08 51.20
C VAL A 232 17.52 -9.39 51.02
N ASN A 233 17.04 -10.01 52.11
CA ASN A 233 16.34 -11.30 52.04
C ASN A 233 14.96 -11.21 51.38
N GLN A 234 14.35 -10.03 51.40
CA GLN A 234 13.04 -9.77 50.80
C GLN A 234 13.12 -9.47 49.30
N VAL A 235 14.32 -9.32 48.73
CA VAL A 235 14.52 -9.08 47.29
C VAL A 235 14.10 -10.31 46.49
N THR A 236 13.05 -10.21 45.68
CA THR A 236 12.44 -11.37 44.99
C THR A 236 13.35 -11.99 43.92
N ASN A 237 14.12 -11.18 43.20
CA ASN A 237 15.01 -11.65 42.13
C ASN A 237 16.24 -12.34 42.73
N LEU A 238 16.42 -13.65 42.44
CA LEU A 238 17.48 -14.47 43.02
C LEU A 238 18.90 -13.99 42.69
N GLN A 239 19.15 -13.62 41.43
CA GLN A 239 20.47 -13.16 40.98
C GLN A 239 20.81 -11.81 41.62
N LEU A 240 19.84 -10.91 41.67
CA LEU A 240 19.98 -9.61 42.33
C LEU A 240 20.21 -9.78 43.84
N ARG A 241 19.47 -10.67 44.49
CA ARG A 241 19.65 -11.02 45.90
C ARG A 241 21.07 -11.48 46.16
N GLN A 242 21.61 -12.39 45.36
CA GLN A 242 23.00 -12.87 45.50
C GLN A 242 24.03 -11.73 45.38
N GLN A 243 23.87 -10.83 44.41
CA GLN A 243 24.77 -9.68 44.25
C GLN A 243 24.71 -8.73 45.45
N LEU A 244 23.50 -8.46 45.96
CA LEU A 244 23.31 -7.62 47.13
C LEU A 244 23.83 -8.29 48.41
N THR A 245 23.60 -9.60 48.59
CA THR A 245 24.15 -10.36 49.71
C THR A 245 25.68 -10.28 49.70
N GLN A 246 26.33 -10.55 48.56
CA GLN A 246 27.79 -10.43 48.44
C GLN A 246 28.32 -9.03 48.76
N LEU A 247 27.58 -7.99 48.40
CA LEU A 247 27.92 -6.60 48.73
C LEU A 247 27.86 -6.36 50.24
N TYR A 248 26.83 -6.85 50.94
CA TYR A 248 26.65 -6.66 52.38
C TYR A 248 27.55 -7.58 53.23
N THR A 249 27.83 -8.80 52.78
CA THR A 249 28.64 -9.78 53.51
C THR A 249 30.14 -9.64 53.24
N ASN A 250 30.57 -8.66 52.43
CA ASN A 250 31.98 -8.33 52.30
C ASN A 250 32.54 -7.98 53.70
N PRO A 251 33.68 -8.57 54.14
CA PRO A 251 34.22 -8.36 55.48
C PRO A 251 34.27 -6.88 55.90
N SER A 252 34.77 -6.01 55.02
CA SER A 252 34.86 -4.57 55.31
C SER A 252 33.50 -3.89 55.54
N ASN A 253 32.45 -4.32 54.83
CA ASN A 253 31.11 -3.75 55.00
C ASN A 253 30.41 -4.36 56.22
N ALA A 254 30.61 -5.66 56.48
CA ALA A 254 30.04 -6.35 57.64
C ALA A 254 30.64 -5.82 58.96
N ASP A 255 31.96 -5.61 59.00
CA ASP A 255 32.66 -5.03 60.14
C ASP A 255 32.17 -3.60 60.39
N MET A 256 32.09 -2.76 59.34
CA MET A 256 31.55 -1.39 59.44
C MET A 256 30.11 -1.33 59.96
N LEU A 257 29.23 -2.25 59.53
CA LEU A 257 27.85 -2.31 60.01
C LEU A 257 27.78 -2.76 61.48
N THR A 258 28.69 -3.61 61.92
CA THR A 258 28.80 -4.07 63.30
C THR A 258 29.28 -2.93 64.20
N GLU A 259 30.38 -2.27 63.81
CA GLU A 259 30.90 -1.07 64.48
C GLU A 259 29.82 0.01 64.59
N LEU A 260 29.10 0.31 63.50
CA LEU A 260 28.02 1.27 63.51
C LEU A 260 26.87 0.90 64.47
N ALA A 261 26.55 -0.39 64.62
CA ALA A 261 25.54 -0.84 65.56
C ALA A 261 25.99 -0.69 67.02
N GLU A 262 27.26 -1.00 67.30
CA GLU A 262 27.90 -0.81 68.61
C GLU A 262 27.96 0.68 68.98
N THR A 263 28.47 1.53 68.09
CA THR A 263 28.50 2.99 68.26
C THR A 263 27.10 3.56 68.44
N SER A 264 26.10 3.10 67.66
CA SER A 264 24.70 3.53 67.84
C SER A 264 24.17 3.18 69.23
N SER A 265 24.48 1.98 69.74
CA SER A 265 24.06 1.55 71.09
C SER A 265 24.75 2.34 72.19
N ALA A 266 26.03 2.66 72.02
CA ALA A 266 26.78 3.49 72.96
C ALA A 266 26.17 4.90 73.05
N ILE A 267 25.94 5.55 71.90
CA ILE A 267 25.29 6.87 71.85
C ILE A 267 23.91 6.83 72.49
N GLN A 268 23.10 5.78 72.25
CA GLN A 268 21.78 5.62 72.89
C GLN A 268 21.83 5.57 74.43
N THR A 269 22.95 5.16 75.02
CA THR A 269 23.12 5.15 76.48
C THR A 269 23.46 6.54 77.02
N ASP A 270 24.12 7.37 76.19
CA ASP A 270 24.61 8.70 76.57
C ASP A 270 23.63 9.83 76.22
N VAL A 271 22.53 9.56 75.50
CA VAL A 271 21.58 10.62 75.09
C VAL A 271 20.91 11.35 76.24
N ASP A 272 20.74 10.70 77.40
CA ASP A 272 20.03 11.27 78.55
C ASP A 272 20.89 12.30 79.30
N ASN A 273 22.21 12.11 79.35
CA ASN A 273 23.14 13.00 80.05
C ASN A 273 23.89 13.96 79.10
N GLY A 274 23.93 13.67 77.80
CA GLY A 274 24.64 14.46 76.80
C GLY A 274 26.17 14.34 76.84
N ASP A 275 26.70 13.42 77.65
CA ASP A 275 28.13 13.17 77.82
C ASP A 275 28.57 12.01 76.91
N TYR A 276 28.52 12.27 75.61
CA TYR A 276 28.84 11.28 74.59
C TYR A 276 30.33 10.91 74.65
N ALA A 277 30.62 9.61 74.86
CA ALA A 277 31.98 9.09 74.84
C ALA A 277 32.58 9.02 73.42
N GLU A 278 31.70 8.81 72.43
CA GLU A 278 32.06 8.69 71.01
C GLU A 278 32.26 10.06 70.35
N GLU A 279 33.21 10.15 69.43
CA GLU A 279 33.47 11.38 68.68
C GLU A 279 32.42 11.58 67.57
N SER A 280 31.89 12.80 67.48
CA SER A 280 30.86 13.16 66.49
C SER A 280 31.29 12.93 65.04
N MET A 281 32.60 13.04 64.75
CA MET A 281 33.17 12.84 63.42
C MET A 281 33.27 11.35 63.05
N ASP A 282 33.49 10.46 64.02
CA ASP A 282 33.56 9.02 63.81
C ASP A 282 32.16 8.47 63.50
N TRP A 283 31.15 8.88 64.26
CA TRP A 283 29.74 8.64 63.92
C TRP A 283 29.39 9.14 62.51
N PHE A 284 29.82 10.37 62.18
CA PHE A 284 29.58 10.94 60.87
C PHE A 284 30.24 10.11 59.75
N ALA A 285 31.46 9.62 59.98
CA ALA A 285 32.20 8.80 59.05
C ALA A 285 31.54 7.43 58.83
N LEU A 286 31.18 6.70 59.89
CA LEU A 286 30.51 5.40 59.81
C LEU A 286 29.17 5.49 59.08
N GLN A 287 28.35 6.48 59.40
CA GLN A 287 27.09 6.73 58.69
C GLN A 287 27.32 7.10 57.21
N THR A 288 28.39 7.83 56.91
CA THR A 288 28.77 8.12 55.51
C THR A 288 29.20 6.86 54.76
N GLN A 289 29.86 5.91 55.42
CA GLN A 289 30.17 4.61 54.86
C GLN A 289 28.91 3.77 54.61
N LYS A 290 27.93 3.76 55.53
CA LYS A 290 26.61 3.13 55.33
C LYS A 290 25.87 3.74 54.13
N ILE A 291 25.86 5.07 53.98
CA ILE A 291 25.27 5.75 52.81
C ILE A 291 25.98 5.33 51.51
N SER A 292 27.30 5.16 51.54
CA SER A 292 28.08 4.66 50.39
C SER A 292 27.70 3.22 50.04
N LEU A 293 27.54 2.35 51.02
CA LEU A 293 27.04 0.97 50.84
C LEU A 293 25.64 0.96 50.22
N LEU A 294 24.71 1.76 50.75
CA LEU A 294 23.36 1.91 50.22
C LEU A 294 23.37 2.46 48.78
N SER A 295 24.26 3.40 48.47
CA SER A 295 24.42 3.94 47.11
C SER A 295 24.95 2.89 46.12
N LYS A 296 25.82 1.98 46.57
CA LYS A 296 26.26 0.84 45.76
C LYS A 296 25.11 -0.15 45.54
N ALA A 297 24.32 -0.45 46.57
CA ALA A 297 23.15 -1.31 46.46
C ALA A 297 22.10 -0.70 45.50
N GLU A 298 21.84 0.60 45.63
CA GLU A 298 20.99 1.39 44.74
C GLU A 298 21.44 1.28 43.28
N LEU A 299 22.74 1.42 43.00
CA LEU A 299 23.27 1.30 41.65
C LEU A 299 23.03 -0.10 41.06
N VAL A 300 23.21 -1.16 41.85
CA VAL A 300 22.96 -2.55 41.42
C VAL A 300 21.48 -2.74 41.06
N VAL A 301 20.56 -2.30 41.93
CA VAL A 301 19.10 -2.42 41.70
C VAL A 301 18.66 -1.54 40.53
N SER A 302 19.15 -0.30 40.45
CA SER A 302 18.84 0.64 39.37
C SER A 302 19.30 0.10 38.01
N ASN A 303 20.48 -0.49 37.93
CA ASN A 303 20.97 -1.11 36.68
C ASN A 303 20.11 -2.32 36.26
N ALA A 304 19.70 -3.15 37.22
CA ALA A 304 18.79 -4.27 36.96
C ALA A 304 17.43 -3.78 36.44
N LEU A 305 16.88 -2.73 37.09
CA LEU A 305 15.63 -2.10 36.69
C LEU A 305 15.73 -1.45 35.31
N TRP A 306 16.82 -0.74 35.02
CA TRP A 306 17.05 -0.12 33.71
C TRP A 306 17.09 -1.16 32.60
N LYS A 307 17.85 -2.26 32.79
CA LYS A 307 17.91 -3.37 31.84
C LYS A 307 16.55 -4.02 31.60
N LYS A 308 15.78 -4.26 32.67
CA LYS A 308 14.44 -4.86 32.56
C LYS A 308 13.43 -3.92 31.92
N SER A 309 13.47 -2.63 32.26
CA SER A 309 12.65 -1.59 31.66
C SER A 309 12.96 -1.43 30.17
N ASP A 310 14.22 -1.51 29.75
CA ASP A 310 14.60 -1.40 28.34
C ASP A 310 14.10 -2.60 27.52
N ILE A 311 14.26 -3.82 28.04
CA ILE A 311 13.69 -5.03 27.42
C ILE A 311 12.16 -4.92 27.29
N TYR A 312 11.49 -4.44 28.34
CA TYR A 312 10.04 -4.24 28.32
C TYR A 312 9.63 -3.19 27.28
N LEU A 313 10.35 -2.07 27.19
CA LEU A 313 10.12 -1.02 26.21
C LEU A 313 10.25 -1.55 24.78
N GLN A 314 11.31 -2.32 24.48
CA GLN A 314 11.48 -2.92 23.15
C GLN A 314 10.34 -3.88 22.80
N LYS A 315 9.87 -4.67 23.78
CA LYS A 315 8.71 -5.54 23.61
C LYS A 315 7.44 -4.74 23.32
N GLN A 316 7.20 -3.64 24.04
CA GLN A 316 6.03 -2.79 23.80
C GLN A 316 6.11 -2.05 22.46
N LEU A 317 7.30 -1.64 22.02
CA LEU A 317 7.51 -1.05 20.70
C LEU A 317 7.19 -2.05 19.58
N LEU A 318 7.61 -3.32 19.73
CA LEU A 318 7.24 -4.38 18.79
C LEU A 318 5.73 -4.62 18.77
N LEU A 319 5.08 -4.71 19.94
CA LEU A 319 3.63 -4.88 20.04
C LEU A 319 2.86 -3.70 19.43
N LEU A 320 3.33 -2.48 19.66
CA LEU A 320 2.77 -1.27 19.06
C LEU A 320 2.92 -1.29 17.53
N ALA A 321 4.06 -1.70 17.00
CA ALA A 321 4.27 -1.83 15.55
C ALA A 321 3.33 -2.87 14.93
N ILE A 322 3.14 -4.02 15.58
CA ILE A 322 2.19 -5.06 15.14
C ILE A 322 0.75 -4.51 15.21
N ALA A 323 0.37 -3.86 16.30
CA ALA A 323 -0.97 -3.29 16.46
C ALA A 323 -1.25 -2.20 15.41
N ALA A 324 -0.25 -1.34 15.13
CA ALA A 324 -0.33 -0.31 14.09
C ALA A 324 -0.49 -0.94 12.70
N ALA A 325 0.24 -2.02 12.39
CA ALA A 325 0.12 -2.72 11.11
C ALA A 325 -1.27 -3.36 10.94
N ILE A 326 -1.80 -4.02 11.98
CA ILE A 326 -3.15 -4.61 11.96
C ILE A 326 -4.22 -3.52 11.83
N TRP A 327 -4.04 -2.40 12.53
CA TRP A 327 -4.93 -1.25 12.47
C TRP A 327 -4.97 -0.65 11.06
N LEU A 328 -3.82 -0.39 10.45
CA LEU A 328 -3.73 0.07 9.06
C LEU A 328 -4.34 -0.94 8.07
N LEU A 329 -4.04 -2.23 8.24
CA LEU A 329 -4.62 -3.29 7.40
C LEU A 329 -6.15 -3.31 7.52
N SER A 330 -6.71 -3.07 8.71
CA SER A 330 -8.16 -3.02 8.90
C SER A 330 -8.82 -1.90 8.09
N PHE A 331 -8.17 -0.72 7.98
CA PHE A 331 -8.65 0.37 7.13
C PHE A 331 -8.50 0.06 5.64
N ILE A 332 -7.41 -0.60 5.22
CA ILE A 332 -7.23 -1.02 3.83
C ILE A 332 -8.32 -2.03 3.44
N LEU A 333 -8.60 -3.01 4.31
CA LEU A 333 -9.68 -3.97 4.10
C LEU A 333 -11.05 -3.27 4.09
N ALA A 334 -11.27 -2.28 4.94
CA ALA A 334 -12.51 -1.48 4.95
C ALA A 334 -12.70 -0.73 3.64
N TYR A 335 -11.65 -0.09 3.15
CA TYR A 335 -11.67 0.60 1.87
C TYR A 335 -11.97 -0.38 0.73
N LEU A 336 -11.23 -1.49 0.66
CA LEU A 336 -11.40 -2.50 -0.39
C LEU A 336 -12.77 -3.18 -0.33
N GLY A 337 -13.27 -3.47 0.87
CA GLY A 337 -14.61 -4.03 1.09
C GLY A 337 -15.70 -3.04 0.69
N PHE A 338 -15.53 -1.75 1.00
CA PHE A 338 -16.47 -0.69 0.60
C PHE A 338 -16.49 -0.49 -0.92
N THR A 339 -15.34 -0.40 -1.57
CA THR A 339 -15.26 -0.26 -3.03
C THR A 339 -15.84 -1.49 -3.73
N THR A 340 -15.44 -2.70 -3.31
CA THR A 340 -15.95 -3.96 -3.90
C THR A 340 -17.46 -4.10 -3.72
N THR A 341 -18.00 -3.78 -2.54
CA THR A 341 -19.45 -3.84 -2.30
C THR A 341 -20.20 -2.85 -3.19
N ARG A 342 -19.65 -1.64 -3.35
CA ARG A 342 -20.22 -0.60 -4.22
C ARG A 342 -20.19 -1.03 -5.68
N ASP A 343 -19.06 -1.54 -6.16
CA ASP A 343 -18.87 -1.93 -7.56
C ASP A 343 -19.75 -3.14 -7.91
N ILE A 344 -19.84 -4.15 -7.04
CA ILE A 344 -20.77 -5.28 -7.22
C ILE A 344 -22.21 -4.80 -7.25
N THR A 345 -22.59 -3.91 -6.33
CA THR A 345 -23.97 -3.38 -6.28
C THR A 345 -24.30 -2.64 -7.58
N ARG A 346 -23.37 -1.82 -8.10
CA ARG A 346 -23.53 -1.10 -9.36
C ARG A 346 -23.63 -2.06 -10.55
N ASN A 347 -22.75 -3.05 -10.64
CA ASN A 347 -22.79 -4.04 -11.73
C ASN A 347 -24.09 -4.85 -11.74
N ILE A 348 -24.62 -5.20 -10.55
CA ILE A 348 -25.93 -5.86 -10.46
C ILE A 348 -27.03 -4.93 -10.98
N GLN A 349 -27.01 -3.63 -10.63
CA GLN A 349 -27.97 -2.65 -11.15
C GLN A 349 -27.87 -2.48 -12.67
N GLU A 350 -26.66 -2.30 -13.21
CA GLU A 350 -26.46 -2.14 -14.65
C GLU A 350 -26.92 -3.39 -15.43
N LEU A 351 -26.67 -4.59 -14.89
CA LEU A 351 -27.15 -5.83 -15.50
C LEU A 351 -28.68 -5.95 -15.42
N GLU A 352 -29.28 -5.55 -14.30
CA GLU A 352 -30.73 -5.48 -14.11
C GLU A 352 -31.36 -4.56 -15.16
N ASP A 353 -30.81 -3.37 -15.36
CA ASP A 353 -31.27 -2.39 -16.35
C ASP A 353 -31.17 -2.93 -17.78
N VAL A 354 -30.06 -3.59 -18.14
CA VAL A 354 -29.87 -4.19 -19.48
C VAL A 354 -30.87 -5.32 -19.73
N LEU A 355 -31.06 -6.22 -18.75
CA LEU A 355 -32.01 -7.32 -18.87
C LEU A 355 -33.44 -6.80 -19.02
N ASN A 356 -33.84 -5.81 -18.21
CA ASN A 356 -35.16 -5.21 -18.29
C ASN A 356 -35.40 -4.47 -19.61
N LYS A 357 -34.39 -3.77 -20.13
CA LYS A 357 -34.49 -3.15 -21.46
C LYS A 357 -34.68 -4.19 -22.56
N ALA A 358 -33.98 -5.32 -22.48
CA ALA A 358 -34.14 -6.41 -23.45
C ALA A 358 -35.53 -7.07 -23.35
N VAL A 359 -36.07 -7.22 -22.14
CA VAL A 359 -37.46 -7.69 -21.93
C VAL A 359 -38.46 -6.73 -22.59
N GLU A 360 -38.26 -5.41 -22.43
CA GLU A 360 -39.12 -4.39 -23.03
C GLU A 360 -39.04 -4.36 -24.57
N GLU A 361 -37.84 -4.46 -25.14
CA GLU A 361 -37.64 -4.54 -26.59
C GLU A 361 -38.30 -5.80 -27.19
N MET A 362 -38.15 -6.96 -26.54
CA MET A 362 -38.69 -8.20 -27.06
C MET A 362 -40.23 -8.24 -26.94
N LYS A 363 -40.82 -7.58 -25.93
CA LYS A 363 -42.28 -7.37 -25.82
C LYS A 363 -42.90 -6.61 -27.00
N ASN A 364 -42.11 -5.74 -27.66
CA ASN A 364 -42.54 -5.00 -28.84
C ASN A 364 -42.40 -5.80 -30.14
N SER A 365 -41.82 -7.00 -30.10
CA SER A 365 -41.69 -7.90 -31.25
C SER A 365 -42.85 -8.90 -31.28
N ASP A 366 -43.48 -9.10 -32.45
CA ASP A 366 -44.68 -9.96 -32.63
C ASP A 366 -44.46 -11.43 -32.18
N GLN A 367 -43.21 -11.84 -31.97
CA GLN A 367 -42.76 -13.17 -31.58
C GLN A 367 -42.87 -13.45 -30.06
N TYR A 368 -43.18 -12.44 -29.24
CA TYR A 368 -43.20 -12.57 -27.77
C TYR A 368 -44.42 -13.34 -27.23
N LEU A 369 -45.55 -13.31 -27.94
CA LEU A 369 -46.84 -13.85 -27.46
C LEU A 369 -46.93 -15.39 -27.35
N SER A 370 -45.94 -16.13 -27.85
CA SER A 370 -45.93 -17.60 -27.84
C SER A 370 -44.91 -18.24 -26.90
N SER A 371 -44.18 -17.44 -26.10
CA SER A 371 -43.11 -17.94 -25.24
C SER A 371 -43.52 -18.03 -23.77
N ASP A 372 -42.93 -19.00 -23.06
CA ASP A 372 -43.15 -19.34 -21.64
C ASP A 372 -42.59 -18.27 -20.66
N THR A 373 -42.28 -17.08 -21.19
CA THR A 373 -41.64 -15.89 -20.58
C THR A 373 -42.54 -14.65 -20.64
N ALA A 374 -43.77 -14.74 -21.18
CA ALA A 374 -44.72 -13.64 -21.32
C ALA A 374 -45.18 -12.97 -20.00
N GLY A 375 -44.87 -13.56 -18.84
CA GLY A 375 -45.17 -13.01 -17.51
C GLY A 375 -44.03 -12.24 -16.84
N ILE A 376 -42.84 -12.16 -17.46
CA ILE A 376 -41.69 -11.44 -16.90
C ILE A 376 -41.87 -9.94 -17.17
N GLU A 377 -42.30 -9.17 -16.16
CA GLU A 377 -42.41 -7.70 -16.26
C GLU A 377 -41.13 -6.98 -15.81
N ASN A 378 -40.43 -7.50 -14.80
CA ASN A 378 -39.23 -6.89 -14.24
C ASN A 378 -38.34 -7.96 -13.60
N ILE A 379 -37.09 -8.06 -14.03
CA ILE A 379 -36.11 -9.02 -13.52
C ILE A 379 -35.37 -8.40 -12.33
N GLU A 380 -35.64 -8.89 -11.11
CA GLU A 380 -34.93 -8.44 -9.91
C GLU A 380 -33.80 -9.41 -9.52
N LEU A 381 -32.57 -9.12 -9.98
CA LEU A 381 -31.38 -9.93 -9.69
C LEU A 381 -31.00 -10.02 -8.20
N ASP A 382 -31.63 -9.21 -7.35
CA ASP A 382 -31.38 -9.19 -5.91
C ASP A 382 -32.07 -10.36 -5.15
N THR A 383 -32.88 -11.15 -5.87
CA THR A 383 -33.64 -12.30 -5.36
C THR A 383 -33.32 -13.59 -6.12
N HIS A 384 -33.53 -14.75 -5.48
CA HIS A 384 -33.29 -16.03 -6.13
C HIS A 384 -34.23 -16.27 -7.31
N GLU A 385 -35.51 -15.92 -7.17
CA GLU A 385 -36.50 -16.05 -8.26
C GLU A 385 -36.15 -15.14 -9.43
N GLY A 386 -35.81 -13.87 -9.20
CA GLY A 386 -35.42 -12.98 -10.30
C GLY A 386 -34.14 -13.42 -11.04
N THR A 387 -33.16 -14.02 -10.34
CA THR A 387 -32.01 -14.64 -11.05
C THR A 387 -32.42 -15.83 -11.91
N LYS A 388 -33.40 -16.63 -11.47
CA LYS A 388 -33.91 -17.77 -12.23
C LYS A 388 -34.69 -17.31 -13.47
N GLU A 389 -35.49 -16.26 -13.33
CA GLU A 389 -36.19 -15.61 -14.45
C GLU A 389 -35.19 -15.04 -15.47
N ALA A 390 -34.12 -14.39 -15.01
CA ALA A 390 -33.04 -13.91 -15.88
C ALA A 390 -32.41 -15.04 -16.72
N TYR A 391 -32.11 -16.19 -16.10
CA TYR A 391 -31.57 -17.34 -16.82
C TYR A 391 -32.55 -17.90 -17.86
N LYS A 392 -33.84 -18.05 -17.51
CA LYS A 392 -34.86 -18.51 -18.45
C LYS A 392 -35.01 -17.56 -19.64
N PHE A 393 -35.00 -16.25 -19.37
CA PHE A 393 -35.07 -15.22 -20.39
C PHE A 393 -33.86 -15.23 -21.33
N LEU A 394 -32.65 -15.37 -20.79
CA LEU A 394 -31.42 -15.51 -21.58
C LEU A 394 -31.41 -16.76 -22.46
N GLU A 395 -31.93 -17.89 -21.96
CA GLU A 395 -32.05 -19.13 -22.74
C GLU A 395 -32.96 -18.93 -23.95
N THR A 396 -34.13 -18.31 -23.76
CA THR A 396 -35.05 -17.98 -24.87
C THR A 396 -34.40 -17.03 -25.87
N LEU A 397 -33.72 -15.98 -25.41
CA LEU A 397 -33.01 -15.04 -26.30
C LEU A 397 -31.98 -15.75 -27.20
N VAL A 398 -31.20 -16.66 -26.62
CA VAL A 398 -30.17 -17.41 -27.36
C VAL A 398 -30.82 -18.36 -28.38
N GLU A 399 -31.95 -18.99 -28.02
CA GLU A 399 -32.68 -19.88 -28.91
C GLU A 399 -33.27 -19.14 -30.12
N THR A 400 -33.94 -17.99 -29.89
CA THR A 400 -34.48 -17.16 -30.97
C THR A 400 -33.38 -16.66 -31.90
N ALA A 401 -32.28 -16.13 -31.35
CA ALA A 401 -31.15 -15.64 -32.15
C ALA A 401 -30.50 -16.75 -33.01
N LYS A 402 -30.54 -18.00 -32.54
CA LYS A 402 -30.04 -19.16 -33.29
C LYS A 402 -30.96 -19.50 -34.46
N ASP A 403 -32.28 -19.44 -34.27
CA ASP A 403 -33.27 -19.72 -35.31
C ASP A 403 -33.17 -18.70 -36.44
N ASP A 404 -33.14 -17.40 -36.11
CA ASP A 404 -33.00 -16.31 -37.07
C ASP A 404 -31.75 -16.47 -37.96
N LYS A 405 -30.62 -16.87 -37.36
CA LYS A 405 -29.38 -17.14 -38.09
C LYS A 405 -29.53 -18.30 -39.07
N LEU A 406 -30.25 -19.35 -38.68
CA LEU A 406 -30.45 -20.54 -39.51
C LEU A 406 -31.31 -20.19 -40.73
N THR A 407 -32.38 -19.42 -40.54
CA THR A 407 -33.23 -18.92 -41.64
C THR A 407 -32.44 -18.07 -42.63
N ALA A 408 -31.58 -17.17 -42.14
CA ALA A 408 -30.75 -16.32 -43.01
C ALA A 408 -29.76 -17.13 -43.87
N LEU A 409 -29.17 -18.19 -43.31
CA LEU A 409 -28.24 -19.06 -44.05
C LEU A 409 -28.97 -19.87 -45.14
N GLN A 410 -30.14 -20.41 -44.83
CA GLN A 410 -30.96 -21.14 -45.80
C GLN A 410 -31.38 -20.28 -46.99
N ALA A 411 -31.72 -19.01 -46.75
CA ALA A 411 -32.07 -18.06 -47.81
C ALA A 411 -30.91 -17.82 -48.80
N ASN A 412 -29.68 -17.68 -48.28
CA ASN A 412 -28.48 -17.49 -49.12
C ASN A 412 -28.13 -18.73 -49.95
N GLU A 413 -28.27 -19.92 -49.38
CA GLU A 413 -28.02 -21.18 -50.10
C GLU A 413 -29.02 -21.37 -51.25
N ALA A 414 -30.31 -21.09 -51.00
CA ALA A 414 -31.35 -21.16 -52.03
C ALA A 414 -31.12 -20.18 -53.19
N LYS A 415 -30.68 -18.93 -52.90
CA LYS A 415 -30.31 -17.94 -53.91
C LYS A 415 -29.18 -18.46 -54.82
N SER A 416 -28.16 -19.06 -54.22
CA SER A 416 -26.99 -19.59 -54.94
C SER A 416 -27.34 -20.76 -55.86
N LEU A 417 -28.20 -21.67 -55.39
CA LEU A 417 -28.64 -22.84 -56.16
C LEU A 417 -29.49 -22.45 -57.37
N PHE A 418 -30.36 -21.44 -57.22
CA PHE A 418 -31.20 -20.93 -58.30
C PHE A 418 -30.37 -20.37 -59.47
N LEU A 419 -29.36 -19.55 -59.17
CA LEU A 419 -28.49 -18.94 -60.19
C LEU A 419 -27.65 -19.99 -60.95
N ALA A 420 -27.15 -21.01 -60.25
CA ALA A 420 -26.40 -22.10 -60.86
C ALA A 420 -27.24 -22.88 -61.89
N ASN A 421 -28.49 -23.21 -61.54
CA ASN A 421 -29.38 -23.96 -62.42
C ASN A 421 -29.79 -23.15 -63.65
N MET A 422 -30.11 -21.86 -63.49
CA MET A 422 -30.50 -20.99 -64.60
C MET A 422 -29.42 -20.87 -65.68
N SER A 423 -28.14 -20.84 -65.29
CA SER A 423 -27.06 -20.78 -66.29
C SER A 423 -26.99 -22.02 -67.19
N HIS A 424 -27.18 -23.21 -66.62
CA HIS A 424 -27.12 -24.47 -67.38
C HIS A 424 -28.28 -24.56 -68.39
N GLU A 425 -29.46 -24.07 -68.00
CA GLU A 425 -30.65 -24.01 -68.84
C GLU A 425 -30.54 -23.00 -69.99
N ILE A 426 -29.72 -21.95 -69.85
CA ILE A 426 -29.50 -20.97 -70.93
C ILE A 426 -28.31 -21.37 -71.83
N ARG A 427 -27.26 -21.99 -71.28
CA ARG A 427 -26.10 -22.47 -72.05
C ARG A 427 -26.48 -23.51 -73.11
N THR A 428 -27.40 -24.41 -72.77
CA THR A 428 -27.83 -25.52 -73.63
C THR A 428 -28.45 -25.07 -74.96
N PRO A 429 -29.48 -24.18 -74.99
CA PRO A 429 -30.02 -23.68 -76.25
C PRO A 429 -29.03 -22.79 -77.01
N LEU A 430 -28.17 -22.04 -76.30
CA LEU A 430 -27.21 -21.13 -76.91
C LEU A 430 -26.12 -21.88 -77.69
N ASN A 431 -25.58 -22.97 -77.13
CA ASN A 431 -24.65 -23.85 -77.85
C ASN A 431 -25.30 -24.48 -79.10
N GLY A 432 -26.61 -24.71 -79.06
CA GLY A 432 -27.38 -25.14 -80.23
C GLY A 432 -27.42 -24.07 -81.33
N ILE A 433 -27.68 -22.80 -80.96
CA ILE A 433 -27.69 -21.66 -81.88
C ILE A 433 -26.32 -21.50 -82.55
N VAL A 434 -25.23 -21.49 -81.77
CA VAL A 434 -23.85 -21.38 -82.27
C VAL A 434 -23.47 -22.56 -83.18
N GLY A 435 -23.86 -23.79 -82.80
CA GLY A 435 -23.60 -24.95 -83.65
C GLY A 435 -24.34 -24.90 -84.99
N PHE A 436 -25.58 -24.41 -85.02
CA PHE A 436 -26.35 -24.29 -86.27
C PHE A 436 -25.86 -23.13 -87.15
N THR A 437 -25.40 -22.02 -86.58
CA THR A 437 -24.81 -20.92 -87.34
C THR A 437 -23.49 -21.34 -88.00
N GLU A 438 -22.66 -22.12 -87.31
CA GLU A 438 -21.40 -22.65 -87.86
C GLU A 438 -21.64 -23.66 -89.01
N ILE A 439 -22.66 -24.51 -88.90
CA ILE A 439 -23.10 -25.39 -90.00
C ILE A 439 -23.60 -24.57 -91.20
N LEU A 440 -24.40 -23.52 -90.97
CA LEU A 440 -24.89 -22.65 -92.04
C LEU A 440 -23.73 -21.96 -92.78
N ARG A 441 -22.68 -21.57 -92.05
CA ARG A 441 -21.45 -20.99 -92.62
C ARG A 441 -20.68 -21.91 -93.56
N SER A 442 -20.89 -23.23 -93.44
CA SER A 442 -20.27 -24.23 -94.34
C SER A 442 -21.00 -24.42 -95.68
N THR A 443 -22.02 -23.60 -95.96
CA THR A 443 -22.84 -23.63 -97.19
C THR A 443 -22.58 -22.43 -98.10
N ASP A 444 -23.08 -22.44 -99.35
CA ASP A 444 -22.97 -21.30 -100.26
C ASP A 444 -23.89 -20.16 -99.80
N LEU A 445 -23.32 -19.16 -99.12
CA LEU A 445 -24.04 -18.02 -98.57
C LEU A 445 -23.96 -16.78 -99.47
N THR A 446 -25.02 -15.99 -99.48
CA THR A 446 -24.98 -14.61 -100.00
C THR A 446 -24.32 -13.68 -98.98
N ALA A 447 -23.76 -12.56 -99.44
CA ALA A 447 -23.07 -11.59 -98.56
C ALA A 447 -23.95 -11.09 -97.39
N GLU A 448 -25.26 -10.91 -97.63
CA GLU A 448 -26.22 -10.46 -96.61
C GLU A 448 -26.50 -11.56 -95.56
N GLN A 449 -26.50 -12.84 -95.96
CA GLN A 449 -26.68 -13.97 -95.04
C GLN A 449 -25.45 -14.21 -94.16
N ASP A 450 -24.26 -14.01 -94.72
CA ASP A 450 -23.01 -14.11 -93.96
C ASP A 450 -22.91 -12.99 -92.91
N GLU A 451 -23.36 -11.77 -93.25
CA GLU A 451 -23.47 -10.66 -92.30
C GLU A 451 -24.47 -10.95 -91.17
N PHE A 452 -25.64 -11.54 -91.47
CA PHE A 452 -26.60 -11.95 -90.43
C PHE A 452 -26.05 -13.04 -89.50
N LEU A 453 -25.34 -14.04 -90.04
CA LEU A 453 -24.70 -15.07 -89.22
C LEU A 453 -23.62 -14.47 -88.31
N ALA A 454 -22.80 -13.55 -88.83
CA ALA A 454 -21.81 -12.84 -88.04
C ALA A 454 -22.43 -12.05 -86.87
N ILE A 455 -23.61 -11.46 -87.06
CA ILE A 455 -24.35 -10.77 -85.99
C ILE A 455 -24.89 -11.75 -84.95
N ILE A 456 -25.42 -12.91 -85.36
CA ILE A 456 -25.97 -13.92 -84.44
C ILE A 456 -24.86 -14.55 -83.59
N ASP A 457 -23.71 -14.88 -84.19
CA ASP A 457 -22.56 -15.43 -83.49
C ASP A 457 -22.06 -14.44 -82.44
N LYS A 458 -21.82 -13.19 -82.85
CA LYS A 458 -21.37 -12.13 -81.95
C LYS A 458 -22.34 -11.88 -80.80
N SER A 459 -23.64 -11.97 -81.05
CA SER A 459 -24.68 -11.83 -80.01
C SER A 459 -24.72 -13.03 -79.07
N SER A 460 -24.50 -14.23 -79.60
CA SER A 460 -24.48 -15.48 -78.82
C SER A 460 -23.25 -15.57 -77.92
N GLU A 461 -22.08 -15.19 -78.43
CA GLU A 461 -20.84 -15.08 -77.65
C GLU A 461 -20.97 -14.06 -76.52
N ASN A 462 -21.56 -12.90 -76.80
CA ASN A 462 -21.80 -11.86 -75.79
C ASN A 462 -22.75 -12.35 -74.68
N LEU A 463 -23.85 -13.03 -75.03
CA LEU A 463 -24.78 -13.58 -74.05
C LEU A 463 -24.13 -14.67 -73.18
N LEU A 464 -23.32 -15.55 -73.77
CA LEU A 464 -22.58 -16.58 -73.05
C LEU A 464 -21.60 -15.94 -72.04
N SER A 465 -20.91 -14.87 -72.46
CA SER A 465 -20.02 -14.09 -71.59
C SER A 465 -20.76 -13.49 -70.40
N ILE A 466 -21.91 -12.83 -70.62
CA ILE A 466 -22.71 -12.23 -69.54
C ILE A 466 -23.16 -13.29 -68.53
N ILE A 467 -23.63 -14.45 -69.00
CA ILE A 467 -24.11 -15.53 -68.12
C ILE A 467 -22.96 -16.10 -67.29
N ASN A 468 -21.80 -16.32 -67.90
CA ASN A 468 -20.62 -16.82 -67.19
C ASN A 468 -20.17 -15.81 -66.12
N ASN A 469 -20.19 -14.50 -66.42
CA ASN A 469 -19.88 -13.46 -65.43
C ASN A 469 -20.84 -13.46 -64.23
N ILE A 470 -22.15 -13.67 -64.45
CA ILE A 470 -23.15 -13.74 -63.37
C ILE A 470 -22.94 -14.99 -62.51
N LEU A 471 -22.61 -16.14 -63.12
CA LEU A 471 -22.28 -17.35 -62.39
C LEU A 471 -21.03 -17.17 -61.53
N ASP A 472 -19.98 -16.60 -62.10
CA ASP A 472 -18.72 -16.41 -61.39
C ASP A 472 -18.93 -15.48 -60.20
N LEU A 473 -19.70 -14.39 -60.36
CA LEU A 473 -20.14 -13.53 -59.25
C LEU A 473 -20.85 -14.32 -58.15
N SER A 474 -21.82 -15.18 -58.51
CA SER A 474 -22.54 -16.02 -57.55
C SER A 474 -21.64 -17.02 -56.83
N LYS A 475 -20.60 -17.54 -57.48
CA LYS A 475 -19.59 -18.40 -56.84
C LYS A 475 -18.70 -17.61 -55.87
N ILE A 476 -18.39 -16.34 -56.18
CA ILE A 476 -17.63 -15.46 -55.27
C ILE A 476 -18.45 -15.17 -54.01
N GLU A 477 -19.71 -14.73 -54.16
CA GLU A 477 -20.59 -14.40 -53.05
C GLU A 477 -20.83 -15.58 -52.10
N SER A 478 -20.78 -16.81 -52.63
CA SER A 478 -20.97 -18.04 -51.85
C SER A 478 -19.67 -18.67 -51.34
N ASN A 479 -18.51 -18.01 -51.49
CA ASN A 479 -17.18 -18.52 -51.14
C ASN A 479 -16.83 -19.88 -51.81
N LYS A 480 -17.33 -20.13 -53.03
CA LYS A 480 -17.13 -21.38 -53.79
C LYS A 480 -16.12 -21.27 -54.94
N ILE A 481 -15.32 -20.20 -55.00
CA ILE A 481 -14.20 -20.11 -55.94
C ILE A 481 -12.96 -20.77 -55.34
N GLU A 482 -12.37 -21.70 -56.07
CA GLU A 482 -11.05 -22.27 -55.79
C GLU A 482 -10.03 -21.62 -56.72
N ILE A 483 -8.92 -21.13 -56.17
CA ILE A 483 -7.81 -20.55 -56.94
C ILE A 483 -6.79 -21.67 -57.17
N GLU A 484 -6.47 -21.93 -58.44
CA GLU A 484 -5.46 -22.93 -58.76
C GLU A 484 -4.04 -22.40 -58.53
N ASN A 485 -3.09 -23.30 -58.31
CA ASN A 485 -1.70 -22.92 -58.04
C ASN A 485 -0.74 -23.77 -58.87
N VAL A 486 -0.72 -23.51 -60.17
CA VAL A 486 0.08 -24.23 -61.18
C VAL A 486 1.32 -23.42 -61.57
N VAL A 487 2.37 -24.11 -62.01
CA VAL A 487 3.56 -23.45 -62.56
C VAL A 487 3.32 -23.25 -64.06
N PHE A 488 3.32 -22.00 -64.52
CA PHE A 488 3.04 -21.62 -65.90
C PHE A 488 4.14 -20.70 -66.46
N ASP A 489 4.27 -20.66 -67.78
CA ASP A 489 5.15 -19.71 -68.46
C ASP A 489 4.41 -18.37 -68.60
N ALA A 490 4.87 -17.36 -67.86
CA ALA A 490 4.19 -16.08 -67.77
C ALA A 490 4.37 -15.24 -69.03
N GLU A 491 5.49 -15.39 -69.74
CA GLU A 491 5.75 -14.67 -70.98
C GLU A 491 4.78 -15.16 -72.06
N GLU A 492 4.72 -16.48 -72.27
CA GLU A 492 3.85 -17.11 -73.28
C GLU A 492 2.35 -16.87 -72.98
N GLU A 493 1.92 -17.04 -71.73
CA GLU A 493 0.50 -16.95 -71.39
C GLU A 493 -0.06 -15.52 -71.47
N PHE A 494 0.73 -14.52 -71.06
CA PHE A 494 0.31 -13.12 -71.11
C PHE A 494 0.47 -12.53 -72.50
N GLU A 495 1.51 -12.89 -73.27
CA GLU A 495 1.65 -12.50 -74.66
C GLU A 495 0.46 -13.00 -75.50
N SER A 496 0.09 -14.27 -75.35
CA SER A 496 -1.09 -14.85 -76.00
C SER A 496 -2.39 -14.09 -75.67
N ALA A 497 -2.55 -13.64 -74.42
CA ALA A 497 -3.71 -12.86 -74.00
C ALA A 497 -3.78 -11.50 -74.71
N VAL A 498 -2.62 -10.85 -74.94
CA VAL A 498 -2.53 -9.55 -75.63
C VAL A 498 -2.76 -9.70 -77.13
N GLU A 499 -2.17 -10.72 -77.77
CA GLU A 499 -2.33 -10.98 -79.21
C GLU A 499 -3.80 -11.11 -79.61
N THR A 500 -4.61 -11.76 -78.77
CA THR A 500 -6.05 -11.93 -79.01
C THR A 500 -6.78 -10.58 -79.14
N TYR A 501 -6.33 -9.55 -78.43
CA TYR A 501 -6.93 -8.21 -78.44
C TYR A 501 -6.22 -7.22 -79.37
N ALA A 502 -5.04 -7.58 -79.89
CA ALA A 502 -4.30 -6.78 -80.87
C ALA A 502 -5.11 -6.58 -82.16
N VAL A 503 -5.87 -7.60 -82.59
CA VAL A 503 -6.76 -7.50 -83.77
C VAL A 503 -7.85 -6.45 -83.56
N GLY A 504 -8.53 -6.47 -82.41
CA GLY A 504 -9.59 -5.50 -82.09
C GLY A 504 -9.07 -4.08 -81.88
N ALA A 505 -7.84 -3.92 -81.38
CA ALA A 505 -7.16 -2.63 -81.30
C ALA A 505 -6.78 -2.10 -82.70
N ALA A 506 -6.28 -2.97 -83.58
CA ALA A 506 -5.91 -2.62 -84.95
C ALA A 506 -7.13 -2.20 -85.80
N GLU A 507 -8.28 -2.84 -85.63
CA GLU A 507 -9.54 -2.43 -86.29
C GLU A 507 -9.95 -0.98 -85.94
N LYS A 508 -9.66 -0.54 -84.72
CA LYS A 508 -9.88 0.84 -84.25
C LYS A 508 -8.67 1.75 -84.43
N ASN A 509 -7.59 1.28 -85.05
CA ASN A 509 -6.32 2.00 -85.22
C ASN A 509 -5.79 2.54 -83.88
N ILE A 510 -5.83 1.72 -82.83
CA ILE A 510 -5.32 2.02 -81.50
C ILE A 510 -3.92 1.38 -81.36
N ASP A 511 -2.92 2.15 -80.94
CA ASP A 511 -1.58 1.63 -80.63
C ASP A 511 -1.62 0.84 -79.31
N LEU A 512 -1.48 -0.49 -79.40
CA LEU A 512 -1.42 -1.38 -78.24
C LEU A 512 0.04 -1.76 -77.94
N ASN A 513 0.59 -1.18 -76.88
CA ASN A 513 1.95 -1.43 -76.43
C ASN A 513 1.96 -2.45 -75.29
N TYR A 514 2.83 -3.46 -75.40
CA TYR A 514 3.08 -4.46 -74.37
C TYR A 514 4.51 -4.37 -73.85
N TYR A 515 4.65 -4.30 -72.53
CA TYR A 515 5.94 -4.32 -71.85
C TYR A 515 5.88 -5.27 -70.64
N MET A 516 6.77 -6.27 -70.64
CA MET A 516 7.04 -7.12 -69.49
C MET A 516 8.48 -6.91 -69.00
N ASP A 517 8.63 -6.69 -67.70
CA ASP A 517 9.92 -6.50 -67.07
C ASP A 517 10.76 -7.79 -67.14
N PRO A 518 11.96 -7.75 -67.77
CA PRO A 518 12.80 -8.93 -67.96
C PRO A 518 13.38 -9.50 -66.65
N THR A 519 13.21 -8.81 -65.52
CA THR A 519 13.62 -9.29 -64.19
C THR A 519 12.58 -10.21 -63.52
N ILE A 520 11.42 -10.41 -64.16
CA ILE A 520 10.42 -11.39 -63.77
C ILE A 520 10.88 -12.78 -64.23
N ALA A 521 10.75 -13.80 -63.36
CA ALA A 521 11.08 -15.16 -63.75
C ALA A 521 10.08 -15.67 -64.79
N THR A 522 10.57 -16.35 -65.84
CA THR A 522 9.73 -16.89 -66.92
C THR A 522 8.64 -17.84 -66.41
N LYS A 523 8.93 -18.61 -65.34
CA LYS A 523 7.95 -19.48 -64.70
C LYS A 523 7.39 -18.87 -63.42
N LEU A 524 6.09 -18.58 -63.41
CA LEU A 524 5.34 -18.12 -62.24
C LEU A 524 4.46 -19.25 -61.69
N LYS A 525 4.10 -19.14 -60.41
CA LYS A 525 3.19 -20.08 -59.74
C LYS A 525 1.91 -19.36 -59.35
N GLY A 526 0.76 -19.82 -59.84
CA GLY A 526 -0.55 -19.22 -59.56
C GLY A 526 -1.62 -19.77 -60.50
N ASP A 527 -2.70 -19.01 -60.65
CA ASP A 527 -3.81 -19.32 -61.56
C ASP A 527 -3.69 -18.47 -62.82
N PRO A 528 -3.08 -18.98 -63.92
CA PRO A 528 -2.91 -18.21 -65.15
C PRO A 528 -4.27 -17.79 -65.74
N THR A 529 -5.29 -18.64 -65.63
CA THR A 529 -6.63 -18.40 -66.18
C THR A 529 -7.27 -17.19 -65.51
N LYS A 530 -7.27 -17.12 -64.18
CA LYS A 530 -7.86 -16.00 -63.43
C LYS A 530 -7.10 -14.69 -63.65
N ILE A 531 -5.77 -14.75 -63.73
CA ILE A 531 -4.95 -13.55 -64.00
C ILE A 531 -5.22 -13.05 -65.43
N LYS A 532 -5.32 -13.95 -66.40
CA LYS A 532 -5.67 -13.64 -67.79
C LYS A 532 -7.06 -13.02 -67.90
N GLU A 533 -8.05 -13.56 -67.20
CA GLU A 533 -9.40 -12.97 -67.10
C GLU A 533 -9.35 -11.50 -66.61
N ILE A 534 -8.55 -11.21 -65.59
CA ILE A 534 -8.38 -9.83 -65.08
C ILE A 534 -7.77 -8.94 -66.17
N ILE A 535 -6.67 -9.36 -66.79
CA ILE A 535 -5.98 -8.58 -67.84
C ILE A 535 -6.92 -8.33 -69.03
N ILE A 536 -7.61 -9.37 -69.48
CA ILE A 536 -8.57 -9.31 -70.58
C ILE A 536 -9.71 -8.34 -70.27
N ASN A 537 -10.28 -8.40 -69.07
CA ASN A 537 -11.36 -7.49 -68.67
C ASN A 537 -10.90 -6.03 -68.67
N LEU A 538 -9.67 -5.77 -68.20
CA LEU A 538 -9.09 -4.42 -68.22
C LEU A 538 -8.78 -3.94 -69.65
N LEU A 539 -8.19 -4.80 -70.49
CA LEU A 539 -7.89 -4.47 -71.90
C LEU A 539 -9.17 -4.25 -72.73
N SER A 540 -10.20 -5.08 -72.55
CA SER A 540 -11.49 -4.94 -73.21
C SER A 540 -12.16 -3.62 -72.86
N ASN A 541 -12.13 -3.24 -71.57
CA ASN A 541 -12.60 -1.93 -71.12
C ASN A 541 -11.78 -0.79 -71.75
N ALA A 542 -10.45 -0.88 -71.74
CA ALA A 542 -9.58 0.12 -72.35
C ALA A 542 -9.87 0.32 -73.85
N ILE A 543 -9.99 -0.75 -74.64
CA ILE A 543 -10.31 -0.70 -76.08
C ILE A 543 -11.72 -0.15 -76.33
N LYS A 544 -12.67 -0.42 -75.42
CA LYS A 544 -14.03 0.10 -75.52
C LYS A 544 -14.08 1.62 -75.39
N PHE A 545 -13.31 2.20 -74.47
CA PHE A 545 -13.37 3.62 -74.10
C PHE A 545 -12.27 4.50 -74.73
N THR A 546 -11.30 3.89 -75.42
CA THR A 546 -10.31 4.61 -76.22
C THR A 546 -10.85 4.95 -77.60
N SER A 547 -10.63 6.19 -78.04
CA SER A 547 -11.07 6.68 -79.36
C SER A 547 -10.13 6.22 -80.49
N TYR A 548 -10.59 6.34 -81.75
CA TYR A 548 -9.78 6.00 -82.92
C TYR A 548 -8.45 6.79 -82.95
N GLY A 549 -7.32 6.12 -83.18
CA GLY A 549 -5.99 6.73 -83.13
C GLY A 549 -5.42 6.93 -81.71
N GLY A 550 -6.00 6.29 -80.70
CA GLY A 550 -5.55 6.34 -79.31
C GLY A 550 -4.41 5.35 -78.99
N GLU A 551 -4.03 5.27 -77.72
CA GLU A 551 -2.92 4.46 -77.23
C GLU A 551 -3.31 3.72 -75.94
N ILE A 552 -2.95 2.43 -75.87
CA ILE A 552 -3.13 1.57 -74.70
C ILE A 552 -1.79 0.92 -74.37
N ASN A 553 -1.33 1.07 -73.13
CA ASN A 553 -0.09 0.52 -72.62
C ASN A 553 -0.37 -0.55 -71.55
N LEU A 554 -0.07 -1.82 -71.83
CA LEU A 554 -0.01 -2.88 -70.83
C LEU A 554 1.42 -3.02 -70.32
N THR A 555 1.60 -2.77 -69.02
CA THR A 555 2.88 -2.83 -68.34
C THR A 555 2.83 -3.85 -67.20
N ILE A 556 3.72 -4.85 -67.24
CA ILE A 556 3.91 -5.83 -66.19
C ILE A 556 5.29 -5.58 -65.57
N LYS A 557 5.32 -5.13 -64.31
CA LYS A 557 6.56 -4.74 -63.62
C LYS A 557 6.72 -5.43 -62.28
N LYS A 558 7.94 -5.79 -61.94
CA LYS A 558 8.29 -6.24 -60.60
C LYS A 558 8.46 -5.02 -59.70
N THR A 559 7.63 -4.89 -58.68
CA THR A 559 7.73 -3.84 -57.65
C THR A 559 8.41 -4.43 -56.41
N HIS A 560 9.52 -3.81 -56.02
CA HIS A 560 10.22 -4.11 -54.77
C HIS A 560 10.08 -2.93 -53.81
N GLU A 561 9.66 -3.20 -52.57
CA GLU A 561 9.94 -2.31 -51.44
C GLU A 561 11.17 -2.88 -50.72
N GLU A 562 12.14 -2.04 -50.34
CA GLU A 562 13.36 -2.48 -49.66
C GLU A 562 13.01 -3.29 -48.39
N GLY A 563 13.37 -4.57 -48.38
CA GLY A 563 13.18 -5.48 -47.25
C GLY A 563 12.03 -6.49 -47.37
N ASP A 564 11.26 -6.50 -48.46
CA ASP A 564 10.18 -7.48 -48.63
C ASP A 564 10.72 -8.84 -49.14
N LEU A 565 10.37 -9.93 -48.45
CA LEU A 565 10.74 -11.31 -48.81
C LEU A 565 9.89 -11.87 -49.96
N ASN A 566 8.81 -11.16 -50.35
CA ASN A 566 7.91 -11.55 -51.41
C ASN A 566 7.83 -10.45 -52.50
N PRO A 567 8.52 -10.60 -53.65
CA PRO A 567 8.44 -9.62 -54.72
C PRO A 567 7.01 -9.53 -55.27
N LYS A 568 6.49 -8.32 -55.42
CA LYS A 568 5.16 -8.08 -56.00
C LYS A 568 5.27 -7.86 -57.51
N ILE A 569 4.29 -8.34 -58.26
CA ILE A 569 4.17 -8.07 -59.70
C ILE A 569 2.96 -7.16 -59.87
N THR A 570 3.18 -5.99 -60.46
CA THR A 570 2.12 -5.03 -60.78
C THR A 570 1.76 -5.15 -62.25
N PHE A 571 0.48 -5.38 -62.50
CA PHE A 571 -0.13 -5.32 -63.83
C PHE A 571 -0.83 -3.97 -63.97
N SER A 572 -0.48 -3.21 -65.00
CA SER A 572 -1.04 -1.88 -65.26
C SER A 572 -1.49 -1.80 -66.70
N VAL A 573 -2.77 -1.52 -66.91
CA VAL A 573 -3.33 -1.15 -68.23
C VAL A 573 -3.62 0.34 -68.18
N GLN A 574 -2.99 1.10 -69.07
CA GLN A 574 -3.15 2.54 -69.17
C GLN A 574 -3.67 2.90 -70.55
N ASP A 575 -4.81 3.58 -70.63
CA ASP A 575 -5.38 4.12 -71.85
C ASP A 575 -5.40 5.66 -71.85
N ASN A 576 -5.48 6.26 -73.04
CA ASN A 576 -5.70 7.69 -73.22
C ASN A 576 -7.15 8.05 -73.61
N GLY A 577 -8.12 7.22 -73.19
CA GLY A 577 -9.54 7.38 -73.50
C GLY A 577 -10.23 8.51 -72.73
N ILE A 578 -11.56 8.41 -72.62
CA ILE A 578 -12.45 9.45 -72.09
C ILE A 578 -12.20 9.86 -70.62
N GLY A 579 -11.44 9.06 -69.87
CA GLY A 579 -11.20 9.27 -68.45
C GLY A 579 -12.43 9.07 -67.55
N MET A 580 -12.26 9.24 -66.24
CA MET A 580 -13.32 9.06 -65.24
C MET A 580 -13.27 10.16 -64.19
N THR A 581 -14.44 10.63 -63.74
CA THR A 581 -14.57 11.55 -62.59
C THR A 581 -14.26 10.84 -61.28
N LYS A 582 -13.97 11.59 -60.21
CA LYS A 582 -13.69 11.01 -58.88
C LYS A 582 -14.84 10.18 -58.32
N ASP A 583 -16.09 10.56 -58.60
CA ASP A 583 -17.28 9.82 -58.16
C ASP A 583 -17.54 8.56 -59.00
N GLN A 584 -17.04 8.51 -60.23
CA GLN A 584 -17.02 7.28 -61.02
C GLN A 584 -15.93 6.34 -60.48
N GLN A 585 -14.71 6.85 -60.22
CA GLN A 585 -13.59 6.08 -59.67
C GLN A 585 -13.90 5.38 -58.34
N SER A 586 -14.69 5.98 -57.45
CA SER A 586 -15.07 5.36 -56.17
C SER A 586 -16.08 4.21 -56.32
N ARG A 587 -16.81 4.15 -57.44
CA ARG A 587 -17.90 3.20 -57.68
C ARG A 587 -17.64 2.22 -58.82
N ILE A 588 -16.52 2.32 -59.54
CA ILE A 588 -16.24 1.45 -60.70
C ILE A 588 -16.11 -0.03 -60.35
N PHE A 589 -15.81 -0.36 -59.09
CA PHE A 589 -15.70 -1.74 -58.62
C PHE A 589 -16.95 -2.22 -57.87
N GLU A 590 -17.99 -1.40 -57.76
CA GLU A 590 -19.29 -1.83 -57.24
C GLU A 590 -20.05 -2.63 -58.31
N ALA A 591 -20.74 -3.70 -57.91
CA ALA A 591 -21.53 -4.50 -58.83
C ALA A 591 -22.63 -3.64 -59.51
N PHE A 592 -22.83 -3.85 -60.82
CA PHE A 592 -23.84 -3.16 -61.64
C PHE A 592 -23.63 -1.64 -61.83
N SER A 593 -22.44 -1.12 -61.52
CA SER A 593 -22.10 0.28 -61.73
C SER A 593 -21.71 0.55 -63.20
N GLN A 594 -22.37 1.51 -63.86
CA GLN A 594 -21.99 2.02 -65.19
C GLN A 594 -21.80 3.54 -65.14
N ALA A 595 -20.75 4.03 -65.78
CA ALA A 595 -20.33 5.44 -65.72
C ALA A 595 -21.28 6.40 -66.46
N ASP A 596 -22.10 5.90 -67.40
CA ASP A 596 -23.00 6.69 -68.24
C ASP A 596 -24.37 6.02 -68.37
N VAL A 597 -25.45 6.69 -67.95
CA VAL A 597 -26.85 6.21 -68.04
C VAL A 597 -27.46 6.56 -69.40
N SER A 598 -26.67 7.07 -70.36
CA SER A 598 -27.18 7.81 -71.52
C SER A 598 -27.08 7.09 -72.88
N VAL A 599 -26.75 5.80 -72.94
CA VAL A 599 -26.82 5.03 -74.20
C VAL A 599 -27.66 3.77 -74.00
N THR A 600 -28.98 3.95 -74.08
CA THR A 600 -29.94 2.88 -74.34
C THR A 600 -30.78 3.28 -75.55
N ARG A 601 -30.39 2.79 -76.74
CA ARG A 601 -31.33 2.26 -77.72
C ARG A 601 -30.61 1.43 -78.77
#